data_AF-A0A7S2KDR3-F1
#
_entry.id   AF-A0A7S2KDR3-F1
#
_cell.length_a   1.000
_cell.length_b   1.000
_cell.length_c   1.000
_cell.angle_alpha   90.00
_cell.angle_beta   90.00
_cell.angle_gamma   90.00
#
_symmetry.space_group_name_H-M   'P 1'
#
loop_
_entity.id
_entity.type
_entity.pdbx_description
1 polymer ?
#
loop_
_entity_poly.entity_id
_entity_poly.type
_entity_poly.pdbx_seq_one_letter_code
_entity_poly.pdbx_strand_id
1 'polypeptide(L)'
;MEQVFGPIAHGVLDLLVKMLPLEDTPLWFDSIEDALATFQVEFARPEFTVAPPDVFEELTSDDAIALIAFWGIGQAFLRGAGEGWEINLTYMAKYDVRPGYEKYGARAIFDRNQELSSIYCSYNDKWVFKDKDSGSDLWEHAKWMWKATLGMALTGTTHLAQVHWVVANAAHIGCREKLGQDHPIRKVLKVFLFNTGAVNYASTSKLFPKDSFLQRVSSLTNEGLVNLIQDSVCSFKYETYPDFIAAKSLGPALCHLPLVADALPVWEAFHAFFKGYVDVFYADDAAVAADSELGEYWACVETRGDPESPLKYGLPALTRAALVDHLAHHAFTVTAWHELVGGLVPYVTTPTGMPAKVRPGTEVMDVQTFVHGLCITGLTGLRQPQLLGDWTHLMPERPAAARHLHGVLMKTLQGISAEIDARNASAPCATRRRRVDSFNPRTFECSVSA
;
A
#
# COMPACT_ATOMS: atom_id res chain seq x y z
N MET A 1 -16.85 13.51 7.67
CA MET A 1 -16.11 13.52 8.96
C MET A 1 -16.10 14.87 9.66
N GLU A 2 -16.03 16.02 8.96
CA GLU A 2 -16.14 17.35 9.59
C GLU A 2 -17.45 17.62 10.35
N GLN A 3 -18.57 17.00 9.97
CA GLN A 3 -19.86 17.21 10.64
C GLN A 3 -20.04 16.44 11.95
N VAL A 4 -19.14 15.51 12.30
CA VAL A 4 -19.22 14.73 13.55
C VAL A 4 -18.03 15.02 14.48
N PHE A 5 -16.90 15.47 13.94
CA PHE A 5 -15.65 15.58 14.67
C PHE A 5 -14.91 16.90 14.37
N GLY A 6 -15.50 18.01 14.80
CA GLY A 6 -14.87 19.34 14.75
C GLY A 6 -13.58 19.44 15.61
N PRO A 7 -13.10 20.67 15.90
CA PRO A 7 -11.86 20.92 16.65
C PRO A 7 -11.74 20.19 18.01
N ILE A 8 -12.89 19.89 18.63
CA ILE A 8 -12.98 19.12 19.89
C ILE A 8 -12.51 17.66 19.68
N ALA A 9 -12.71 17.08 18.50
CA ALA A 9 -12.29 15.71 18.19
C ALA A 9 -10.79 15.58 17.91
N HIS A 10 -10.15 16.62 17.38
CA HIS A 10 -8.70 16.65 17.19
C HIS A 10 -7.98 16.63 18.54
N GLY A 11 -8.40 17.48 19.49
CA GLY A 11 -7.82 17.49 20.84
C GLY A 11 -8.06 16.20 21.64
N VAL A 12 -9.20 15.54 21.43
CA VAL A 12 -9.51 14.23 22.06
C VAL A 12 -8.66 13.12 21.47
N LEU A 13 -8.45 13.07 20.15
CA LEU A 13 -7.60 12.04 19.54
C LEU A 13 -6.12 12.22 19.93
N ASP A 14 -5.62 13.46 19.98
CA ASP A 14 -4.25 13.74 20.44
C ASP A 14 -4.07 13.35 21.92
N LEU A 15 -5.10 13.55 22.74
CA LEU A 15 -5.11 13.09 24.14
C LEU A 15 -5.11 11.55 24.20
N LEU A 16 -5.92 10.87 23.39
CA LEU A 16 -5.96 9.40 23.30
C LEU A 16 -4.60 8.81 22.90
N VAL A 17 -3.92 9.38 21.90
CA VAL A 17 -2.56 8.96 21.51
C VAL A 17 -1.57 9.12 22.66
N LYS A 18 -1.66 10.21 23.40
CA LYS A 18 -0.82 10.47 24.59
C LYS A 18 -1.17 9.58 25.78
N MET A 19 -2.41 9.11 25.87
CA MET A 19 -2.88 8.20 26.92
C MET A 19 -2.52 6.74 26.65
N LEU A 20 -2.27 6.35 25.40
CA LEU A 20 -1.71 5.03 25.11
C LEU A 20 -0.28 4.96 25.67
N PRO A 21 0.07 3.96 26.50
CA PRO A 21 1.43 3.84 27.01
C PRO A 21 2.39 3.47 25.87
N LEU A 22 3.60 4.05 25.88
CA LEU A 22 4.77 3.53 25.15
C LEU A 22 5.68 2.83 26.17
N GLU A 23 5.07 1.94 26.94
CA GLU A 23 5.81 1.10 27.88
C GLU A 23 6.10 -0.19 27.11
N ASP A 24 7.31 -0.31 26.54
CA ASP A 24 7.71 -1.49 25.76
C ASP A 24 7.86 -2.76 26.64
N THR A 25 7.35 -2.73 27.87
CA THR A 25 7.19 -3.89 28.77
C THR A 25 6.08 -4.79 28.22
N PRO A 26 6.37 -6.05 27.88
CA PRO A 26 5.36 -6.95 27.32
C PRO A 26 4.30 -7.32 28.36
N LEU A 27 3.04 -7.21 27.97
CA LEU A 27 1.88 -7.80 28.65
C LEU A 27 1.30 -8.85 27.70
N TRP A 28 1.07 -10.07 28.16
CA TRP A 28 0.57 -11.16 27.34
C TRP A 28 -0.91 -11.40 27.61
N PHE A 29 -1.65 -11.80 26.57
CA PHE A 29 -2.96 -12.41 26.75
C PHE A 29 -2.82 -13.77 27.42
N ASP A 30 -3.85 -14.20 28.14
CA ASP A 30 -3.85 -15.54 28.76
C ASP A 30 -3.84 -16.65 27.71
N SER A 31 -4.43 -16.41 26.54
CA SER A 31 -4.39 -17.28 25.37
C SER A 31 -4.66 -16.54 24.05
N ILE A 32 -4.51 -17.22 22.92
CA ILE A 32 -4.89 -16.67 21.60
C ILE A 32 -6.40 -16.42 21.54
N GLU A 33 -7.21 -17.29 22.15
CA GLU A 33 -8.67 -17.15 22.22
C GLU A 33 -9.08 -15.88 22.98
N ASP A 34 -8.37 -15.53 24.05
CA ASP A 34 -8.61 -14.29 24.81
C ASP A 34 -8.31 -13.04 23.98
N ALA A 35 -7.21 -13.05 23.21
CA ALA A 35 -6.90 -11.98 22.27
C ALA A 35 -7.98 -11.85 21.16
N LEU A 36 -8.42 -12.98 20.60
CA LEU A 36 -9.48 -12.98 19.59
C LEU A 36 -10.81 -12.51 20.16
N ALA A 37 -11.16 -12.89 21.40
CA ALA A 37 -12.35 -12.39 22.09
C ALA A 37 -12.27 -10.86 22.29
N THR A 38 -11.10 -10.34 22.67
CA THR A 38 -10.85 -8.89 22.78
C THR A 38 -11.09 -8.19 21.43
N PHE A 39 -10.55 -8.73 20.33
CA PHE A 39 -10.81 -8.20 19.00
C PHE A 39 -12.31 -8.20 18.66
N GLN A 40 -13.01 -9.30 18.90
CA GLN A 40 -14.44 -9.44 18.58
C GLN A 40 -15.32 -8.45 19.35
N VAL A 41 -15.03 -8.21 20.63
CA VAL A 41 -15.85 -7.34 21.50
C VAL A 41 -15.58 -5.86 21.23
N GLU A 42 -14.31 -5.49 21.05
CA GLU A 42 -13.87 -4.09 21.06
C GLU A 42 -13.63 -3.52 19.65
N PHE A 43 -13.23 -4.34 18.67
CA PHE A 43 -12.74 -3.85 17.37
C PHE A 43 -13.52 -4.37 16.16
N ALA A 44 -14.15 -5.54 16.23
CA ALA A 44 -14.85 -6.16 15.09
C ALA A 44 -16.17 -5.47 14.70
N ARG A 45 -16.48 -4.31 15.28
CA ARG A 45 -17.68 -3.55 14.92
C ARG A 45 -17.45 -2.78 13.61
N PRO A 46 -18.46 -2.67 12.72
CA PRO A 46 -18.31 -2.02 11.42
C PRO A 46 -17.85 -0.55 11.47
N GLU A 47 -18.06 0.12 12.61
CA GLU A 47 -17.62 1.49 12.85
C GLU A 47 -16.10 1.60 13.05
N PHE A 48 -15.43 0.50 13.43
CA PHE A 48 -14.01 0.47 13.76
C PHE A 48 -13.21 -0.39 12.78
N THR A 49 -13.70 -1.55 12.38
CA THR A 49 -12.98 -2.41 11.44
C THR A 49 -13.88 -2.77 10.28
N VAL A 50 -13.46 -2.37 9.08
CA VAL A 50 -14.12 -2.76 7.85
C VAL A 50 -13.74 -4.21 7.55
N ALA A 51 -14.75 -5.06 7.35
CA ALA A 51 -14.51 -6.44 6.94
C ALA A 51 -13.65 -6.45 5.66
N PRO A 52 -12.52 -7.17 5.66
CA PRO A 52 -11.66 -7.21 4.50
C PRO A 52 -12.36 -7.93 3.33
N PRO A 53 -12.02 -7.59 2.08
CA PRO A 53 -12.66 -8.20 0.93
C PRO A 53 -12.26 -9.67 0.75
N ASP A 54 -11.09 -10.08 1.26
CA ASP A 54 -10.64 -11.47 1.36
C ASP A 54 -10.02 -11.76 2.75
N VAL A 55 -9.88 -13.05 3.09
CA VAL A 55 -9.36 -13.51 4.40
C VAL A 55 -8.33 -14.61 4.24
N PHE A 56 -7.44 -14.76 5.22
CA PHE A 56 -6.55 -15.90 5.36
C PHE A 56 -7.16 -16.87 6.38
N GLU A 57 -7.07 -18.18 6.12
CA GLU A 57 -7.51 -19.20 7.09
C GLU A 57 -6.57 -19.22 8.31
N GLU A 58 -5.26 -19.11 8.05
CA GLU A 58 -4.21 -18.97 9.04
C GLU A 58 -3.01 -18.19 8.46
N LEU A 59 -2.06 -17.80 9.31
CA LEU A 59 -0.96 -16.88 8.94
C LEU A 59 0.43 -17.37 9.42
N THR A 60 0.58 -18.62 9.86
CA THR A 60 1.78 -19.15 10.52
C THR A 60 2.44 -20.31 9.79
N SER A 61 1.69 -21.13 9.06
CA SER A 61 2.26 -22.27 8.34
C SER A 61 3.19 -21.83 7.21
N ASP A 62 4.04 -22.75 6.74
CA ASP A 62 4.88 -22.51 5.56
C ASP A 62 4.03 -22.16 4.32
N ASP A 63 2.83 -22.75 4.24
CA ASP A 63 1.88 -22.47 3.17
C ASP A 63 1.30 -21.07 3.27
N ALA A 64 0.94 -20.62 4.48
CA ALA A 64 0.52 -19.26 4.71
C ALA A 64 1.61 -18.25 4.33
N ILE A 65 2.88 -18.52 4.63
CA ILE A 65 3.98 -17.65 4.20
C ILE A 65 4.05 -17.54 2.67
N ALA A 66 3.88 -18.67 1.96
CA ALA A 66 3.77 -18.66 0.50
C ALA A 66 2.52 -17.88 0.02
N LEU A 67 1.36 -18.06 0.65
CA LEU A 67 0.15 -17.33 0.30
C LEU A 67 0.31 -15.81 0.56
N ILE A 68 0.96 -15.38 1.63
CA ILE A 68 1.27 -13.96 1.89
C ILE A 68 2.20 -13.42 0.80
N ALA A 69 3.21 -14.19 0.39
CA ALA A 69 4.21 -13.80 -0.61
C ALA A 69 3.64 -13.67 -2.03
N PHE A 70 2.89 -14.66 -2.49
CA PHE A 70 2.42 -14.77 -3.88
C PHE A 70 0.97 -14.31 -4.08
N TRP A 71 0.14 -14.40 -3.05
CA TRP A 71 -1.32 -14.19 -3.11
C TRP A 71 -1.82 -13.14 -2.10
N GLY A 72 -0.90 -12.34 -1.56
CA GLY A 72 -1.15 -11.31 -0.58
C GLY A 72 -0.25 -10.10 -0.79
N ILE A 73 -0.02 -9.34 0.29
CA ILE A 73 0.75 -8.09 0.26
C ILE A 73 2.25 -8.28 -0.05
N GLY A 74 2.79 -9.50 0.11
CA GLY A 74 4.16 -9.81 -0.26
C GLY A 74 4.46 -9.63 -1.76
N GLN A 75 3.41 -9.63 -2.60
CA GLN A 75 3.52 -9.35 -4.04
C GLN A 75 4.20 -7.99 -4.32
N ALA A 76 4.08 -7.03 -3.40
CA ALA A 76 4.77 -5.75 -3.51
C ALA A 76 6.30 -5.90 -3.63
N PHE A 77 6.89 -6.89 -2.94
CA PHE A 77 8.34 -7.10 -2.85
C PHE A 77 8.85 -8.32 -3.62
N LEU A 78 7.95 -9.19 -4.09
CA LEU A 78 8.30 -10.43 -4.80
C LEU A 78 9.14 -10.16 -6.06
N ARG A 79 10.21 -10.94 -6.26
CA ARG A 79 11.08 -10.89 -7.45
C ARG A 79 11.52 -12.30 -7.87
N GLY A 80 11.83 -12.48 -9.15
CA GLY A 80 12.54 -13.67 -9.63
C GLY A 80 13.96 -13.74 -9.07
N ALA A 81 14.39 -14.94 -8.66
CA ALA A 81 15.72 -15.18 -8.11
C ALA A 81 16.19 -16.60 -8.44
N GLY A 82 17.20 -16.72 -9.30
CA GLY A 82 17.71 -18.03 -9.74
C GLY A 82 16.63 -18.88 -10.41
N GLU A 83 16.41 -20.10 -9.90
CA GLU A 83 15.35 -21.01 -10.38
C GLU A 83 13.98 -20.80 -9.69
N GLY A 84 13.88 -19.83 -8.77
CA GLY A 84 12.66 -19.57 -8.00
C GLY A 84 12.42 -18.09 -7.79
N TRP A 85 11.95 -17.73 -6.59
CA TRP A 85 11.57 -16.36 -6.25
C TRP A 85 12.04 -15.97 -4.86
N GLU A 86 12.05 -14.66 -4.60
CA GLU A 86 12.41 -14.14 -3.29
C GLU A 86 11.62 -12.91 -2.89
N ILE A 87 11.60 -12.68 -1.58
CA ILE A 87 11.28 -11.37 -0.98
C ILE A 87 12.46 -11.00 -0.10
N ASN A 88 13.26 -10.04 -0.57
CA ASN A 88 14.47 -9.57 0.10
C ASN A 88 14.22 -8.22 0.79
N LEU A 89 14.18 -8.25 2.12
CA LEU A 89 13.96 -7.10 2.98
C LEU A 89 15.15 -6.87 3.93
N THR A 90 16.34 -7.39 3.62
CA THR A 90 17.53 -7.24 4.49
C THR A 90 17.98 -5.80 4.66
N TYR A 91 17.58 -4.90 3.75
CA TYR A 91 17.83 -3.46 3.87
C TYR A 91 17.24 -2.84 5.15
N MET A 92 16.25 -3.49 5.77
CA MET A 92 15.64 -3.05 7.02
C MET A 92 16.59 -3.19 8.23
N ALA A 93 17.64 -4.01 8.15
CA ALA A 93 18.53 -4.32 9.26
C ALA A 93 19.41 -3.13 9.73
N LYS A 94 19.56 -2.12 8.89
CA LYS A 94 20.38 -0.94 9.21
C LYS A 94 19.69 0.06 10.14
N TYR A 95 18.37 -0.05 10.33
CA TYR A 95 17.63 0.88 11.17
C TYR A 95 17.59 0.39 12.61
N ASP A 96 17.86 1.30 13.54
CA ASP A 96 17.92 0.95 14.96
C ASP A 96 16.54 0.71 15.55
N VAL A 97 16.50 -0.23 16.49
CA VAL A 97 15.32 -0.64 17.24
C VAL A 97 15.46 -0.26 18.71
N ARG A 98 14.33 -0.10 19.40
CA ARG A 98 14.29 0.19 20.83
C ARG A 98 14.78 -1.02 21.64
N PRO A 99 15.31 -0.80 22.86
CA PRO A 99 15.80 -1.89 23.70
C PRO A 99 14.74 -2.98 23.93
N GLY A 100 15.16 -4.25 23.90
CA GLY A 100 14.28 -5.40 24.10
C GLY A 100 13.59 -5.92 22.83
N TYR A 101 13.80 -5.27 21.68
CA TYR A 101 13.39 -5.77 20.37
C TYR A 101 14.58 -6.24 19.54
N GLU A 102 14.30 -7.15 18.61
CA GLU A 102 15.26 -7.60 17.61
C GLU A 102 15.28 -6.69 16.39
N LYS A 103 16.43 -6.63 15.70
CA LYS A 103 16.55 -5.88 14.45
C LYS A 103 15.74 -6.56 13.35
N TYR A 104 15.04 -5.75 12.55
CA TYR A 104 14.39 -6.23 11.33
C TYR A 104 15.41 -6.74 10.30
N GLY A 105 14.88 -7.31 9.23
CA GLY A 105 15.64 -7.65 8.04
C GLY A 105 15.61 -9.16 7.81
N ALA A 106 14.92 -9.56 6.76
CA ALA A 106 14.82 -10.95 6.38
C ALA A 106 14.80 -11.12 4.86
N ARG A 107 15.23 -12.28 4.38
CA ARG A 107 15.11 -12.66 2.98
C ARG A 107 14.53 -14.07 2.89
N ALA A 108 13.32 -14.19 2.38
CA ALA A 108 12.68 -15.48 2.12
C ALA A 108 12.94 -15.93 0.69
N ILE A 109 13.31 -17.19 0.51
CA ILE A 109 13.53 -17.84 -0.79
C ILE A 109 12.46 -18.89 -1.01
N PHE A 110 11.85 -18.87 -2.19
CA PHE A 110 10.82 -19.80 -2.62
C PHE A 110 11.29 -20.59 -3.83
N ASP A 111 10.97 -21.88 -3.86
CA ASP A 111 11.31 -22.75 -4.98
C ASP A 111 10.34 -22.55 -6.17
N ARG A 112 10.56 -23.31 -7.26
CA ARG A 112 9.73 -23.28 -8.48
C ARG A 112 8.26 -23.72 -8.27
N ASN A 113 7.96 -24.35 -7.14
CA ASN A 113 6.61 -24.74 -6.75
C ASN A 113 5.94 -23.69 -5.83
N GLN A 114 6.57 -22.53 -5.66
CA GLN A 114 6.15 -21.47 -4.73
C GLN A 114 6.25 -21.90 -3.25
N GLU A 115 7.01 -22.95 -2.93
CA GLU A 115 7.19 -23.40 -1.56
C GLU A 115 8.33 -22.62 -0.88
N LEU A 116 8.09 -22.19 0.36
CA LEU A 116 9.13 -21.59 1.18
C LEU A 116 10.26 -22.59 1.41
N SER A 117 11.50 -22.21 1.07
CA SER A 117 12.68 -23.10 1.16
C SER A 117 13.63 -22.71 2.29
N SER A 118 13.86 -21.40 2.46
CA SER A 118 14.78 -20.87 3.45
C SER A 118 14.50 -19.40 3.75
N ILE A 119 14.90 -18.98 4.94
CA ILE A 119 14.85 -17.59 5.37
C ILE A 119 16.22 -17.21 5.93
N TYR A 120 16.78 -16.12 5.41
CA TYR A 120 17.90 -15.44 6.05
C TYR A 120 17.38 -14.39 7.03
N CYS A 121 17.94 -14.38 8.24
CA CYS A 121 17.58 -13.47 9.32
C CYS A 121 18.76 -12.54 9.65
N SER A 122 18.55 -11.23 9.59
CA SER A 122 19.63 -10.25 9.75
C SER A 122 20.01 -10.00 11.21
N TYR A 123 19.12 -10.28 12.16
CA TYR A 123 19.38 -10.06 13.59
C TYR A 123 20.50 -10.95 14.15
N ASN A 124 20.73 -12.11 13.52
CA ASN A 124 21.76 -13.08 13.91
C ASN A 124 22.65 -13.55 12.74
N ASP A 125 22.54 -12.91 11.57
CA ASP A 125 23.30 -13.24 10.34
C ASP A 125 23.25 -14.75 10.01
N LYS A 126 22.03 -15.32 10.02
CA LYS A 126 21.84 -16.77 9.87
C LYS A 126 20.81 -17.12 8.80
N TRP A 127 21.15 -18.13 8.01
CA TRP A 127 20.19 -18.86 7.17
C TRP A 127 19.54 -19.99 7.97
N VAL A 128 18.21 -20.07 7.87
CA VAL A 128 17.39 -21.15 8.40
C VAL A 128 16.73 -21.86 7.22
N PHE A 129 16.79 -23.19 7.19
CA PHE A 129 16.38 -23.98 6.02
C PHE A 129 15.22 -24.92 6.38
N LYS A 130 14.17 -24.96 5.54
CA LYS A 130 13.01 -25.81 5.77
C LYS A 130 13.39 -27.29 5.90
N ASP A 131 14.30 -27.79 5.07
CA ASP A 131 14.72 -29.20 5.05
C ASP A 131 15.44 -29.66 6.32
N LYS A 132 15.99 -28.74 7.11
CA LYS A 132 16.75 -29.02 8.33
C LYS A 132 16.02 -28.60 9.60
N ASP A 133 15.32 -27.47 9.54
CA ASP A 133 14.86 -26.74 10.71
C ASP A 133 13.31 -26.75 10.84
N SER A 134 12.57 -27.33 9.90
CA SER A 134 11.09 -27.34 9.94
C SER A 134 10.55 -27.88 11.27
N GLY A 135 9.58 -27.17 11.84
CA GLY A 135 8.97 -27.46 13.13
C GLY A 135 9.83 -27.09 14.35
N SER A 136 11.04 -26.54 14.16
CA SER A 136 11.84 -25.98 15.26
C SER A 136 11.43 -24.55 15.58
N ASP A 137 11.66 -24.13 16.82
CA ASP A 137 11.47 -22.73 17.27
C ASP A 137 12.23 -21.75 16.38
N LEU A 138 13.41 -22.14 15.88
CA LEU A 138 14.21 -21.31 14.98
C LEU A 138 13.50 -21.04 13.64
N TRP A 139 12.82 -22.05 13.08
CA TRP A 139 12.08 -21.91 11.82
C TRP A 139 10.83 -21.06 11.99
N GLU A 140 10.07 -21.29 13.06
CA GLU A 140 8.88 -20.50 13.37
C GLU A 140 9.26 -19.04 13.64
N HIS A 141 10.34 -18.80 14.39
CA HIS A 141 10.85 -17.46 14.63
C HIS A 141 11.36 -16.78 13.35
N ALA A 142 11.99 -17.52 12.42
CA ALA A 142 12.42 -16.97 11.13
C ALA A 142 11.22 -16.51 10.28
N LYS A 143 10.14 -17.29 10.24
CA LYS A 143 8.87 -16.90 9.60
C LYS A 143 8.26 -15.66 10.26
N TRP A 144 8.27 -15.61 11.59
CA TRP A 144 7.80 -14.46 12.37
C TRP A 144 8.58 -13.18 12.05
N MET A 145 9.91 -13.24 12.10
CA MET A 145 10.81 -12.13 11.75
C MET A 145 10.58 -11.65 10.30
N TRP A 146 10.39 -12.58 9.36
CA TRP A 146 10.09 -12.23 7.98
C TRP A 146 8.74 -11.53 7.83
N LYS A 147 7.66 -12.06 8.42
CA LYS A 147 6.35 -11.39 8.45
C LYS A 147 6.44 -10.00 9.06
N ALA A 148 7.16 -9.88 10.17
CA ALA A 148 7.31 -8.61 10.87
C ALA A 148 8.03 -7.55 10.04
N THR A 149 9.12 -7.98 9.40
CA THR A 149 9.89 -7.14 8.49
C THR A 149 9.05 -6.72 7.28
N LEU A 150 8.25 -7.65 6.71
CA LEU A 150 7.34 -7.38 5.61
C LEU A 150 6.28 -6.35 5.99
N GLY A 151 5.63 -6.51 7.14
CA GLY A 151 4.61 -5.57 7.63
C GLY A 151 5.17 -4.16 7.81
N MET A 152 6.31 -4.02 8.49
CA MET A 152 6.91 -2.70 8.69
C MET A 152 7.43 -2.09 7.37
N ALA A 153 8.03 -2.89 6.49
CA ALA A 153 8.48 -2.44 5.18
C ALA A 153 7.28 -1.92 4.35
N LEU A 154 6.21 -2.69 4.24
CA LEU A 154 5.02 -2.30 3.46
C LEU A 154 4.39 -1.01 4.02
N THR A 155 4.04 -1.00 5.31
CA THR A 155 3.32 0.10 5.96
C THR A 155 4.11 1.39 5.93
N GLY A 156 5.38 1.35 6.35
CA GLY A 156 6.21 2.55 6.45
C GLY A 156 6.70 3.04 5.09
N THR A 157 7.15 2.13 4.23
CA THR A 157 7.87 2.53 3.00
C THR A 157 6.92 2.67 1.81
N THR A 158 6.38 1.57 1.30
CA THR A 158 5.58 1.58 0.06
C THR A 158 4.25 2.28 0.26
N HIS A 159 3.55 2.01 1.37
CA HIS A 159 2.24 2.60 1.65
C HIS A 159 2.36 4.07 2.08
N LEU A 160 2.91 4.35 3.25
CA LEU A 160 2.96 5.73 3.76
C LEU A 160 3.92 6.63 2.98
N ALA A 161 5.20 6.28 2.88
CA ALA A 161 6.17 7.21 2.29
C ALA A 161 5.98 7.37 0.77
N GLN A 162 5.82 6.28 0.02
CA GLN A 162 5.79 6.35 -1.45
C GLN A 162 4.41 6.69 -2.01
N VAL A 163 3.36 5.95 -1.64
CA VAL A 163 2.01 6.20 -2.17
C VAL A 163 1.43 7.50 -1.64
N HIS A 164 1.36 7.67 -0.32
CA HIS A 164 0.77 8.85 0.29
C HIS A 164 1.60 10.12 0.06
N TRP A 165 2.86 10.13 0.51
CA TRP A 165 3.64 11.38 0.56
C TRP A 165 4.33 11.77 -0.74
N VAL A 166 4.73 10.80 -1.58
CA VAL A 166 5.36 11.11 -2.87
C VAL A 166 4.33 11.17 -3.98
N VAL A 167 3.64 10.07 -4.30
CA VAL A 167 2.79 10.00 -5.50
C VAL A 167 1.51 10.81 -5.35
N ALA A 168 0.74 10.60 -4.28
CA ALA A 168 -0.54 11.26 -4.11
C ALA A 168 -0.37 12.77 -3.86
N ASN A 169 0.55 13.14 -2.96
CA ASN A 169 0.81 14.53 -2.59
C ASN A 169 1.39 15.38 -3.73
N ALA A 170 2.35 14.88 -4.50
CA ALA A 170 2.95 15.67 -5.59
C ALA A 170 1.90 16.08 -6.63
N ALA A 171 1.05 15.14 -7.05
CA ALA A 171 -0.05 15.42 -7.96
C ALA A 171 -1.12 16.32 -7.33
N HIS A 172 -1.43 16.15 -6.03
CA HIS A 172 -2.38 17.00 -5.31
C HIS A 172 -1.94 18.45 -5.28
N ILE A 173 -0.69 18.70 -4.87
CA ILE A 173 -0.11 20.05 -4.78
C ILE A 173 -0.02 20.65 -6.18
N GLY A 174 0.59 19.95 -7.15
CA GLY A 174 0.72 20.45 -8.52
C GLY A 174 -0.64 20.81 -9.12
N CYS A 175 -1.64 19.95 -8.97
CA CYS A 175 -2.98 20.18 -9.52
C CYS A 175 -3.68 21.37 -8.87
N ARG A 176 -3.53 21.55 -7.55
CA ARG A 176 -4.18 22.64 -6.82
C ARG A 176 -3.53 24.00 -7.05
N GLU A 177 -2.19 24.03 -7.08
CA GLU A 177 -1.40 25.25 -7.09
C GLU A 177 -1.11 25.76 -8.51
N LYS A 178 -1.06 24.88 -9.52
CA LYS A 178 -0.58 25.23 -10.87
C LYS A 178 -1.62 25.19 -11.97
N LEU A 179 -2.67 24.38 -11.82
CA LEU A 179 -3.73 24.28 -12.81
C LEU A 179 -4.93 25.16 -12.44
N GLY A 180 -5.40 25.99 -13.37
CA GLY A 180 -6.61 26.79 -13.23
C GLY A 180 -7.85 25.93 -12.97
N GLN A 181 -8.86 26.49 -12.31
CA GLN A 181 -10.07 25.75 -11.89
C GLN A 181 -10.78 25.03 -13.04
N ASP A 182 -10.70 25.59 -14.24
CA ASP A 182 -11.33 25.06 -15.44
C ASP A 182 -10.43 24.17 -16.30
N HIS A 183 -9.15 24.06 -15.96
CA HIS A 183 -8.16 23.30 -16.72
C HIS A 183 -8.60 21.82 -16.85
N PRO A 184 -8.55 21.22 -18.06
CA PRO A 184 -9.05 19.86 -18.29
C PRO A 184 -8.33 18.82 -17.41
N ILE A 185 -7.01 18.92 -17.27
CA ILE A 185 -6.24 18.01 -16.41
C ILE A 185 -6.64 18.12 -14.93
N ARG A 186 -6.95 19.32 -14.43
CA ARG A 186 -7.46 19.49 -13.05
C ARG A 186 -8.83 18.84 -12.87
N LYS A 187 -9.71 18.96 -13.85
CA LYS A 187 -11.06 18.39 -13.80
C LYS A 187 -11.02 16.87 -13.74
N VAL A 188 -10.21 16.21 -14.58
CA VAL A 188 -10.12 14.74 -14.58
C VAL A 188 -9.40 14.19 -13.35
N LEU A 189 -8.36 14.87 -12.85
CA LEU A 189 -7.64 14.43 -11.65
C LEU A 189 -8.44 14.61 -10.36
N LYS A 190 -9.49 15.44 -10.35
CA LYS A 190 -10.22 15.80 -9.13
C LYS A 190 -10.76 14.59 -8.36
N VAL A 191 -11.21 13.54 -9.08
CA VAL A 191 -11.66 12.27 -8.50
C VAL A 191 -10.53 11.57 -7.74
N PHE A 192 -9.35 11.53 -8.37
CA PHE A 192 -8.15 10.85 -7.88
C PHE A 192 -7.39 11.60 -6.78
N LEU A 193 -7.88 12.78 -6.39
CA LEU A 193 -7.25 13.67 -5.41
C LEU A 193 -8.16 13.99 -4.21
N PHE A 194 -9.29 13.30 -4.10
CA PHE A 194 -10.26 13.51 -3.03
C PHE A 194 -9.59 13.30 -1.66
N ASN A 195 -9.74 14.26 -0.74
CA ASN A 195 -9.21 14.20 0.63
C ASN A 195 -7.68 13.99 0.81
N THR A 196 -6.89 13.82 -0.26
CA THR A 196 -5.45 13.50 -0.22
C THR A 196 -4.64 14.46 0.66
N GLY A 197 -4.84 15.77 0.52
CA GLY A 197 -4.14 16.75 1.35
C GLY A 197 -4.47 16.63 2.85
N ALA A 198 -5.72 16.32 3.19
CA ALA A 198 -6.16 16.22 4.59
C ALA A 198 -5.63 14.95 5.26
N VAL A 199 -5.70 13.79 4.59
CA VAL A 199 -5.15 12.54 5.14
C VAL A 199 -3.63 12.62 5.28
N ASN A 200 -2.94 13.22 4.32
CA ASN A 200 -1.49 13.36 4.41
C ASN A 200 -1.07 14.33 5.52
N TYR A 201 -1.77 15.46 5.68
CA TYR A 201 -1.56 16.33 6.84
C TYR A 201 -1.85 15.62 8.18
N ALA A 202 -2.90 14.78 8.24
CA ALA A 202 -3.19 13.98 9.42
C ALA A 202 -2.05 12.97 9.71
N SER A 203 -1.50 12.33 8.68
CA SER A 203 -0.39 11.38 8.85
C SER A 203 0.87 12.05 9.44
N THR A 204 1.20 13.27 9.01
CA THR A 204 2.37 14.01 9.51
C THR A 204 2.18 14.61 10.90
N SER A 205 0.94 14.72 11.36
CA SER A 205 0.61 15.27 12.69
C SER A 205 0.22 14.21 13.72
N LYS A 206 -0.26 13.04 13.29
CA LYS A 206 -0.84 12.02 14.16
C LYS A 206 -0.27 10.61 13.97
N LEU A 207 0.32 10.28 12.83
CA LEU A 207 0.83 8.91 12.59
C LEU A 207 2.35 8.84 12.75
N PHE A 208 3.06 9.73 12.06
CA PHE A 208 4.52 9.75 11.97
C PHE A 208 5.27 10.45 13.12
N PRO A 209 4.74 11.49 13.80
CA PRO A 209 5.51 12.19 14.82
C PRO A 209 6.07 11.28 15.90
N LYS A 210 7.13 11.76 16.54
CA LYS A 210 7.75 11.12 17.70
C LYS A 210 6.68 10.75 18.73
N ASP A 211 6.80 9.54 19.25
CA ASP A 211 5.93 8.92 20.24
C ASP A 211 4.47 8.80 19.78
N SER A 212 4.23 8.76 18.46
CA SER A 212 2.91 8.52 17.87
C SER A 212 2.73 7.10 17.32
N PHE A 213 1.58 6.83 16.69
CA PHE A 213 1.11 5.50 16.30
C PHE A 213 2.16 4.67 15.54
N LEU A 214 2.81 5.20 14.51
CA LEU A 214 3.73 4.40 13.69
C LEU A 214 4.97 3.95 14.47
N GLN A 215 5.50 4.82 15.32
CA GLN A 215 6.59 4.44 16.23
C GLN A 215 6.11 3.41 17.26
N ARG A 216 4.90 3.58 17.81
CA ARG A 216 4.31 2.71 18.83
C ARG A 216 4.03 1.29 18.37
N VAL A 217 3.71 1.08 17.09
CA VAL A 217 3.49 -0.26 16.53
C VAL A 217 4.75 -0.92 16.03
N SER A 218 5.82 -0.15 15.78
CA SER A 218 7.09 -0.69 15.32
C SER A 218 8.05 -0.97 16.48
N SER A 219 9.11 -1.73 16.22
CA SER A 219 10.28 -1.89 17.08
C SER A 219 11.27 -0.73 16.92
N LEU A 220 11.14 0.13 15.91
CA LEU A 220 12.13 1.15 15.57
C LEU A 220 12.30 2.21 16.66
N THR A 221 13.52 2.69 16.88
CA THR A 221 13.71 3.98 17.57
C THR A 221 13.08 5.10 16.73
N ASN A 222 12.83 6.27 17.33
CA ASN A 222 12.37 7.42 16.55
C ASN A 222 13.35 7.75 15.40
N GLU A 223 14.65 7.70 15.66
CA GLU A 223 15.68 7.93 14.64
C GLU A 223 15.67 6.84 13.56
N GLY A 224 15.55 5.55 13.95
CA GLY A 224 15.42 4.44 13.02
C GLY A 224 14.20 4.58 12.10
N LEU A 225 13.05 5.04 12.63
CA LEU A 225 11.85 5.31 11.86
C LEU A 225 12.04 6.50 10.90
N VAL A 226 12.62 7.60 11.37
CA VAL A 226 12.91 8.78 10.52
C VAL A 226 13.83 8.39 9.37
N ASN A 227 14.91 7.65 9.65
CA ASN A 227 15.86 7.20 8.64
C ASN A 227 15.20 6.23 7.64
N LEU A 228 14.36 5.30 8.10
CA LEU A 228 13.60 4.40 7.22
C LEU A 228 12.71 5.17 6.24
N ILE A 229 11.97 6.14 6.75
CA ILE A 229 11.06 6.94 5.94
C ILE A 229 11.83 7.84 4.97
N GLN A 230 12.91 8.48 5.42
CA GLN A 230 13.77 9.29 4.58
C GLN A 230 14.37 8.47 3.44
N ASP A 231 14.92 7.29 3.73
CA ASP A 231 15.47 6.41 2.71
C ASP A 231 14.40 5.91 1.74
N SER A 232 13.18 5.62 2.23
CA SER A 232 12.05 5.25 1.38
C SER A 232 11.72 6.37 0.38
N VAL A 233 11.59 7.61 0.87
CA VAL A 233 11.33 8.78 0.03
C VAL A 233 12.47 9.00 -0.97
N CYS A 234 13.73 8.88 -0.55
CA CYS A 234 14.90 9.00 -1.42
C CYS A 234 14.95 7.90 -2.49
N SER A 235 14.51 6.69 -2.16
CA SER A 235 14.54 5.52 -3.07
C SER A 235 13.38 5.48 -4.07
N PHE A 236 12.38 6.36 -3.92
CA PHE A 236 11.26 6.42 -4.87
C PHE A 236 11.77 6.61 -6.31
N LYS A 237 11.24 5.80 -7.20
CA LYS A 237 11.53 5.81 -8.63
C LYS A 237 10.21 5.86 -9.39
N TYR A 238 10.02 6.89 -10.22
CA TYR A 238 8.93 6.90 -11.18
C TYR A 238 9.16 5.82 -12.24
N GLU A 239 8.15 4.98 -12.44
CA GLU A 239 8.07 4.01 -13.54
C GLU A 239 6.60 3.64 -13.81
N THR A 240 6.30 3.22 -15.04
CA THR A 240 4.97 2.71 -15.38
C THR A 240 4.73 1.36 -14.71
N TYR A 241 3.46 0.99 -14.48
CA TYR A 241 3.18 -0.32 -13.88
C TYR A 241 3.69 -1.50 -14.72
N PRO A 242 3.56 -1.50 -16.07
CA PRO A 242 4.19 -2.51 -16.91
C PRO A 242 5.71 -2.61 -16.74
N ASP A 243 6.42 -1.47 -16.64
CA ASP A 243 7.87 -1.46 -16.40
C ASP A 243 8.22 -2.03 -15.02
N PHE A 244 7.45 -1.68 -13.99
CA PHE A 244 7.58 -2.24 -12.65
C PHE A 244 7.43 -3.78 -12.66
N ILE A 245 6.42 -4.31 -13.35
CA ILE A 245 6.22 -5.77 -13.48
C ILE A 245 7.37 -6.42 -14.26
N ALA A 246 7.83 -5.81 -15.36
CA ALA A 246 8.95 -6.31 -16.12
C ALA A 246 10.24 -6.37 -15.27
N ALA A 247 10.50 -5.33 -14.48
CA ALA A 247 11.67 -5.25 -13.60
C ALA A 247 11.69 -6.32 -12.50
N LYS A 248 10.53 -6.83 -12.07
CA LYS A 248 10.44 -7.91 -11.07
C LYS A 248 10.94 -9.26 -11.59
N SER A 249 11.05 -9.43 -12.91
CA SER A 249 11.58 -10.65 -13.54
C SER A 249 10.90 -11.93 -13.06
N LEU A 250 9.58 -11.89 -12.86
CA LEU A 250 8.80 -13.00 -12.26
C LEU A 250 8.77 -14.26 -13.12
N GLY A 251 9.02 -14.12 -14.43
CA GLY A 251 8.94 -15.21 -15.40
C GLY A 251 7.49 -15.58 -15.78
N PRO A 252 7.30 -16.35 -16.87
CA PRO A 252 5.97 -16.69 -17.38
C PRO A 252 5.17 -17.59 -16.43
N ALA A 253 5.83 -18.33 -15.53
CA ALA A 253 5.18 -19.22 -14.57
C ALA A 253 4.25 -18.47 -13.60
N LEU A 254 4.47 -17.17 -13.36
CA LEU A 254 3.66 -16.34 -12.45
C LEU A 254 2.71 -15.39 -13.17
N CYS A 255 2.44 -15.59 -14.46
CA CYS A 255 1.53 -14.73 -15.23
C CYS A 255 0.10 -14.69 -14.67
N HIS A 256 -0.29 -15.69 -13.88
CA HIS A 256 -1.61 -15.84 -13.27
C HIS A 256 -1.74 -15.15 -11.89
N LEU A 257 -0.65 -14.64 -11.32
CA LEU A 257 -0.72 -13.93 -10.04
C LEU A 257 -1.58 -12.67 -10.17
N PRO A 258 -2.32 -12.27 -9.11
CA PRO A 258 -3.12 -11.04 -9.12
C PRO A 258 -2.33 -9.80 -9.54
N LEU A 259 -1.07 -9.70 -9.11
CA LEU A 259 -0.12 -8.65 -9.52
C LEU A 259 0.06 -8.52 -11.05
N VAL A 260 -0.22 -9.58 -11.82
CA VAL A 260 -0.13 -9.57 -13.28
C VAL A 260 -1.52 -9.65 -13.89
N ALA A 261 -2.25 -10.73 -13.61
CA ALA A 261 -3.52 -11.08 -14.25
C ALA A 261 -4.69 -10.16 -13.87
N ASP A 262 -4.65 -9.54 -12.69
CA ASP A 262 -5.72 -8.64 -12.23
C ASP A 262 -5.30 -7.17 -12.36
N ALA A 263 -4.04 -6.84 -12.04
CA ALA A 263 -3.57 -5.46 -12.00
C ALA A 263 -3.22 -4.85 -13.37
N LEU A 264 -2.64 -5.61 -14.32
CA LEU A 264 -2.32 -5.07 -15.66
C LEU A 264 -3.58 -4.63 -16.43
N PRO A 265 -4.70 -5.39 -16.45
CA PRO A 265 -5.94 -4.91 -17.06
C PRO A 265 -6.46 -3.59 -16.46
N VAL A 266 -6.31 -3.40 -15.15
CA VAL A 266 -6.67 -2.14 -14.48
C VAL A 266 -5.77 -0.99 -14.95
N TRP A 267 -4.46 -1.22 -15.01
CA TRP A 267 -3.51 -0.24 -15.57
C TRP A 267 -3.90 0.14 -17.01
N GLU A 268 -4.13 -0.85 -17.87
CA GLU A 268 -4.50 -0.64 -19.27
C GLU A 268 -5.81 0.14 -19.41
N ALA A 269 -6.79 -0.11 -18.54
CA ALA A 269 -8.04 0.64 -18.50
C ALA A 269 -7.81 2.12 -18.18
N PHE A 270 -6.99 2.43 -17.16
CA PHE A 270 -6.62 3.82 -16.85
C PHE A 270 -5.83 4.47 -17.98
N HIS A 271 -4.83 3.77 -18.54
CA HIS A 271 -4.01 4.27 -19.64
C HIS A 271 -4.86 4.61 -20.86
N ALA A 272 -5.75 3.70 -21.28
CA ALA A 272 -6.65 3.93 -22.40
C ALA A 272 -7.61 5.11 -22.15
N PHE A 273 -8.14 5.24 -20.92
CA PHE A 273 -8.98 6.37 -20.53
C PHE A 273 -8.23 7.70 -20.62
N PHE A 274 -7.05 7.81 -20.00
CA PHE A 274 -6.27 9.05 -20.01
C PHE A 274 -5.72 9.38 -21.40
N LYS A 275 -5.37 8.37 -22.19
CA LYS A 275 -5.01 8.56 -23.60
C LYS A 275 -6.16 9.22 -24.36
N GLY A 276 -7.35 8.62 -24.30
CA GLY A 276 -8.54 9.18 -24.94
C GLY A 276 -8.87 10.58 -24.43
N TYR A 277 -8.70 10.83 -23.13
CA TYR A 277 -8.97 12.13 -22.53
C TYR A 277 -7.97 13.19 -22.99
N VAL A 278 -6.67 12.87 -22.97
CA VAL A 278 -5.61 13.80 -23.40
C VAL A 278 -5.73 14.10 -24.90
N ASP A 279 -6.01 13.09 -25.74
CA ASP A 279 -6.20 13.27 -27.19
C ASP A 279 -7.35 14.22 -27.53
N VAL A 280 -8.34 14.35 -26.64
CA VAL A 280 -9.48 15.27 -26.79
C VAL A 280 -9.06 16.74 -26.62
N PHE A 281 -8.09 17.03 -25.76
CA PHE A 281 -7.66 18.40 -25.44
C PHE A 281 -6.33 18.79 -26.09
N TYR A 282 -5.49 17.83 -26.45
CA TYR A 282 -4.14 18.06 -26.99
C TYR A 282 -3.92 17.25 -28.27
N ALA A 283 -3.87 17.95 -29.40
CA ALA A 283 -3.73 17.33 -30.72
C ALA A 283 -2.34 16.70 -30.96
N ASP A 284 -1.30 17.24 -30.33
CA ASP A 284 0.10 16.82 -30.46
C ASP A 284 0.96 17.35 -29.29
N ASP A 285 2.27 17.07 -29.33
CA ASP A 285 3.22 17.53 -28.32
C ASP A 285 3.40 19.06 -28.33
N ALA A 286 3.15 19.74 -29.45
CA ALA A 286 3.26 21.19 -29.53
C ALA A 286 2.12 21.87 -28.76
N ALA A 287 0.90 21.32 -28.83
CA ALA A 287 -0.23 21.76 -28.01
C ALA A 287 0.05 21.57 -26.51
N VAL A 288 0.69 20.46 -26.12
CA VAL A 288 1.13 20.22 -24.74
C VAL A 288 2.18 21.24 -24.31
N ALA A 289 3.19 21.49 -25.14
CA ALA A 289 4.27 22.43 -24.84
C ALA A 289 3.79 23.89 -24.78
N ALA A 290 2.72 24.24 -25.49
CA ALA A 290 2.13 25.58 -25.49
C ALA A 290 1.30 25.87 -24.23
N ASP A 291 0.94 24.85 -23.44
CA ASP A 291 0.17 24.98 -22.22
C ASP A 291 1.08 25.28 -21.02
N SER A 292 1.14 26.56 -20.65
CA SER A 292 2.00 27.03 -19.55
C SER A 292 1.58 26.46 -18.19
N GLU A 293 0.27 26.32 -17.93
CA GLU A 293 -0.23 25.77 -16.67
C GLU A 293 0.18 24.30 -16.52
N LEU A 294 0.08 23.54 -17.62
CA LEU A 294 0.54 22.15 -17.66
C LEU A 294 2.05 22.02 -17.47
N GLY A 295 2.84 22.93 -18.07
CA GLY A 295 4.29 23.00 -17.85
C GLY A 295 4.64 23.28 -16.39
N GLU A 296 3.94 24.20 -15.74
CA GLU A 296 4.11 24.51 -14.32
C GLU A 296 3.67 23.35 -13.41
N TYR A 297 2.57 22.68 -13.74
CA TYR A 297 2.13 21.45 -13.07
C TYR A 297 3.23 20.38 -13.14
N TRP A 298 3.77 20.13 -14.34
CA TRP A 298 4.81 19.12 -14.55
C TRP A 298 6.07 19.41 -13.75
N ALA A 299 6.52 20.68 -13.76
CA ALA A 299 7.65 21.11 -12.95
C ALA A 299 7.40 20.96 -11.44
N CYS A 300 6.18 21.26 -10.98
CA CYS A 300 5.81 21.11 -9.58
C CYS A 300 5.79 19.65 -9.13
N VAL A 301 5.24 18.74 -9.96
CA VAL A 301 5.29 17.30 -9.68
C VAL A 301 6.73 16.80 -9.69
N GLU A 302 7.56 17.26 -10.63
CA GLU A 302 8.97 16.88 -10.72
C GLU A 302 9.77 17.26 -9.47
N THR A 303 9.40 18.36 -8.78
CA THR A 303 9.96 18.73 -7.47
C THR A 303 9.14 18.20 -6.30
N ARG A 304 8.24 17.24 -6.53
CA ARG A 304 7.39 16.58 -5.52
C ARG A 304 6.51 17.54 -4.71
N GLY A 305 6.08 18.64 -5.33
CA GLY A 305 5.24 19.67 -4.71
C GLY A 305 6.01 20.75 -3.95
N ASP A 306 7.33 20.62 -3.80
CA ASP A 306 8.19 21.58 -3.11
C ASP A 306 9.27 22.11 -4.06
N PRO A 307 9.23 23.40 -4.46
CA PRO A 307 10.23 23.98 -5.36
C PRO A 307 11.68 23.89 -4.85
N GLU A 308 11.88 23.78 -3.53
CA GLU A 308 13.19 23.68 -2.89
C GLU A 308 13.65 22.23 -2.69
N SER A 309 12.80 21.25 -3.01
CA SER A 309 13.12 19.83 -2.83
C SER A 309 14.37 19.44 -3.64
N PRO A 310 15.40 18.87 -2.98
CA PRO A 310 16.56 18.31 -3.69
C PRO A 310 16.20 16.97 -4.38
N LEU A 311 15.07 16.36 -4.00
CA LEU A 311 14.61 15.09 -4.53
C LEU A 311 13.69 15.31 -5.73
N LYS A 312 13.95 14.54 -6.79
CA LYS A 312 13.16 14.56 -8.02
C LYS A 312 12.13 13.44 -8.04
N TYR A 313 10.99 13.69 -8.66
CA TYR A 313 10.01 12.64 -8.96
C TYR A 313 10.57 11.66 -10.00
N GLY A 314 11.35 12.18 -10.96
CA GLY A 314 11.94 11.39 -12.04
C GLY A 314 11.04 11.33 -13.26
N LEU A 315 10.24 12.38 -13.48
CA LEU A 315 9.39 12.48 -14.66
C LEU A 315 10.26 12.57 -15.94
N PRO A 316 9.83 11.94 -17.05
CA PRO A 316 10.44 12.20 -18.35
C PRO A 316 10.12 13.64 -18.81
N ALA A 317 10.72 14.04 -19.94
CA ALA A 317 10.35 15.29 -20.59
C ALA A 317 8.83 15.31 -20.89
N LEU A 318 8.19 16.45 -20.62
CA LEU A 318 6.76 16.62 -20.87
C LEU A 318 6.48 16.48 -22.37
N THR A 319 5.75 15.41 -22.70
CA THR A 319 5.19 15.10 -24.01
C THR A 319 3.77 14.61 -23.78
N ARG A 320 2.97 14.50 -24.85
CA ARG A 320 1.62 13.95 -24.74
C ARG A 320 1.63 12.51 -24.20
N ALA A 321 2.58 11.69 -24.66
CA ALA A 321 2.74 10.32 -24.17
C ALA A 321 3.11 10.28 -22.67
N ALA A 322 4.10 11.09 -22.28
CA ALA A 322 4.51 11.19 -20.87
C ALA A 322 3.37 11.66 -19.96
N LEU A 323 2.54 12.60 -20.42
CA LEU A 323 1.37 13.06 -19.67
C LEU A 323 0.37 11.91 -19.45
N VAL A 324 0.07 11.14 -20.49
CA VAL A 324 -0.83 9.98 -20.39
C VAL A 324 -0.27 8.96 -19.38
N ASP A 325 1.01 8.63 -19.48
CA ASP A 325 1.66 7.68 -18.57
C ASP A 325 1.62 8.16 -17.12
N HIS A 326 1.87 9.44 -16.88
CA HIS A 326 1.84 10.03 -15.54
C HIS A 326 0.43 10.05 -14.93
N LEU A 327 -0.58 10.41 -15.72
CA LEU A 327 -1.97 10.41 -15.25
C LEU A 327 -2.46 8.99 -14.93
N ALA A 328 -2.11 8.01 -15.78
CA ALA A 328 -2.39 6.61 -15.53
C ALA A 328 -1.62 6.08 -14.30
N HIS A 329 -0.34 6.45 -14.16
CA HIS A 329 0.49 6.15 -13.01
C HIS A 329 -0.13 6.64 -11.71
N HIS A 330 -0.52 7.90 -11.67
CA HIS A 330 -1.14 8.48 -10.51
C HIS A 330 -2.47 7.78 -10.17
N ALA A 331 -3.40 7.66 -11.12
CA ALA A 331 -4.70 7.05 -10.88
C ALA A 331 -4.60 5.58 -10.45
N PHE A 332 -3.75 4.79 -11.10
CA PHE A 332 -3.50 3.41 -10.70
C PHE A 332 -2.91 3.34 -9.29
N THR A 333 -1.94 4.21 -8.98
CA THR A 333 -1.25 4.19 -7.70
C THR A 333 -2.17 4.55 -6.54
N VAL A 334 -3.01 5.58 -6.69
CA VAL A 334 -3.90 6.07 -5.63
C VAL A 334 -5.20 5.27 -5.49
N THR A 335 -5.43 4.30 -6.36
CA THR A 335 -6.59 3.39 -6.31
C THR A 335 -6.11 1.95 -6.13
N ALA A 336 -5.85 1.25 -7.23
CA ALA A 336 -5.50 -0.16 -7.26
C ALA A 336 -4.26 -0.53 -6.43
N TRP A 337 -3.19 0.25 -6.53
CA TRP A 337 -1.97 -0.04 -5.77
C TRP A 337 -2.14 0.26 -4.28
N HIS A 338 -2.79 1.38 -3.95
CA HIS A 338 -3.13 1.75 -2.57
C HIS A 338 -3.93 0.65 -1.87
N GLU A 339 -4.90 0.03 -2.55
CA GLU A 339 -5.70 -1.08 -2.01
C GLU A 339 -4.86 -2.33 -1.70
N LEU A 340 -3.85 -2.64 -2.51
CA LEU A 340 -2.92 -3.73 -2.19
C LEU A 340 -2.06 -3.37 -0.97
N VAL A 341 -1.38 -2.22 -1.00
CA VAL A 341 -0.34 -1.91 0.01
C VAL A 341 -0.92 -1.43 1.34
N GLY A 342 -2.15 -0.90 1.33
CA GLY A 342 -2.93 -0.53 2.52
C GLY A 342 -3.85 -1.64 3.03
N GLY A 343 -4.02 -2.74 2.29
CA GLY A 343 -4.89 -3.88 2.59
C GLY A 343 -4.41 -4.76 3.75
N LEU A 344 -4.08 -4.19 4.90
CA LEU A 344 -3.44 -4.86 6.04
C LEU A 344 -4.42 -5.62 6.96
N VAL A 345 -5.71 -5.29 6.91
CA VAL A 345 -6.74 -5.86 7.82
C VAL A 345 -6.68 -7.39 7.92
N PRO A 346 -6.56 -8.18 6.82
CA PRO A 346 -6.49 -9.64 6.93
C PRO A 346 -5.30 -10.19 7.72
N TYR A 347 -4.26 -9.38 7.91
CA TYR A 347 -2.98 -9.81 8.49
C TYR A 347 -2.83 -9.40 9.96
N VAL A 348 -3.66 -8.48 10.47
CA VAL A 348 -3.45 -7.84 11.79
C VAL A 348 -4.59 -8.07 12.77
N THR A 349 -5.61 -8.86 12.40
CA THR A 349 -6.78 -9.16 13.23
C THR A 349 -6.61 -10.40 14.12
N THR A 350 -5.43 -11.02 14.11
CA THR A 350 -5.04 -12.10 15.01
C THR A 350 -3.65 -11.81 15.61
N PRO A 351 -3.40 -12.13 16.89
CA PRO A 351 -2.09 -11.88 17.51
C PRO A 351 -0.96 -12.73 16.91
N THR A 352 -1.25 -13.77 16.13
CA THR A 352 -0.25 -14.59 15.41
C THR A 352 -0.05 -14.16 13.95
N GLY A 353 -0.66 -13.04 13.55
CA GLY A 353 -0.66 -12.55 12.17
C GLY A 353 0.65 -11.92 11.74
N MET A 354 0.60 -10.66 11.32
CA MET A 354 1.73 -9.87 10.86
C MET A 354 2.06 -8.80 11.90
N PRO A 355 3.00 -9.07 12.82
CA PRO A 355 3.37 -8.10 13.84
C PRO A 355 4.15 -6.95 13.21
N ALA A 356 4.16 -5.78 13.82
CA ALA A 356 5.16 -4.76 13.50
C ALA A 356 6.27 -4.69 14.56
N LYS A 357 6.23 -5.49 15.63
CA LYS A 357 7.33 -5.62 16.61
C LYS A 357 7.88 -7.04 16.68
N VAL A 358 9.19 -7.17 16.88
CA VAL A 358 9.85 -8.48 17.06
C VAL A 358 10.60 -8.54 18.38
N ARG A 359 10.28 -9.54 19.21
CA ARG A 359 10.96 -9.82 20.47
C ARG A 359 11.63 -11.20 20.39
N PRO A 360 12.74 -11.42 21.11
CA PRO A 360 13.37 -12.74 21.14
C PRO A 360 12.44 -13.80 21.72
N GLY A 361 12.36 -14.95 21.05
CA GLY A 361 11.69 -16.16 21.57
C GLY A 361 10.18 -16.07 21.72
N THR A 362 9.51 -15.24 20.91
CA THR A 362 8.05 -15.15 20.91
C THR A 362 7.49 -14.80 19.53
N GLU A 363 6.54 -15.61 19.08
CA GLU A 363 5.90 -15.54 17.75
C GLU A 363 4.41 -15.17 17.87
N VAL A 364 4.10 -14.34 18.87
CA VAL A 364 2.77 -13.80 19.14
C VAL A 364 2.90 -12.34 19.56
N MET A 365 1.91 -11.52 19.23
CA MET A 365 1.86 -10.13 19.66
C MET A 365 1.52 -10.02 21.15
N ASP A 366 2.27 -9.19 21.88
CA ASP A 366 1.85 -8.73 23.20
C ASP A 366 0.59 -7.84 23.07
N VAL A 367 -0.15 -7.69 24.18
CA VAL A 367 -1.42 -6.93 24.25
C VAL A 367 -1.26 -5.55 23.65
N GLN A 368 -0.18 -4.84 24.00
CA GLN A 368 0.06 -3.49 23.52
C GLN A 368 0.27 -3.50 21.99
N THR A 369 1.07 -4.41 21.47
CA THR A 369 1.35 -4.53 20.03
C THR A 369 0.08 -4.83 19.25
N PHE A 370 -0.74 -5.78 19.73
CA PHE A 370 -1.99 -6.14 19.07
C PHE A 370 -3.00 -4.99 19.10
N VAL A 371 -3.25 -4.40 20.27
CA VAL A 371 -4.19 -3.29 20.43
C VAL A 371 -3.76 -2.05 19.63
N HIS A 372 -2.47 -1.67 19.65
CA HIS A 372 -2.00 -0.55 18.85
C HIS A 372 -2.16 -0.81 17.34
N GLY A 373 -1.90 -2.04 16.88
CA GLY A 373 -2.13 -2.43 15.49
C GLY A 373 -3.59 -2.30 15.08
N LEU A 374 -4.51 -2.75 15.94
CA LEU A 374 -5.95 -2.63 15.72
C LEU A 374 -6.42 -1.15 15.74
N CYS A 375 -5.86 -0.32 16.62
CA CYS A 375 -6.14 1.12 16.62
C CYS A 375 -5.75 1.80 15.30
N ILE A 376 -4.55 1.52 14.77
CA ILE A 376 -4.15 2.06 13.47
C ILE A 376 -5.09 1.56 12.38
N THR A 377 -5.34 0.26 12.35
CA THR A 377 -6.21 -0.38 11.36
C THR A 377 -7.60 0.26 11.33
N GLY A 378 -8.17 0.57 12.50
CA GLY A 378 -9.46 1.22 12.56
C GLY A 378 -9.46 2.71 12.25
N LEU A 379 -8.35 3.40 12.49
CA LEU A 379 -8.20 4.82 12.14
C LEU A 379 -7.98 5.05 10.65
N THR A 380 -7.24 4.16 9.98
CA THR A 380 -6.86 4.31 8.57
C THR A 380 -7.67 3.41 7.62
N GLY A 381 -8.51 2.51 8.15
CA GLY A 381 -9.29 1.55 7.35
C GLY A 381 -10.72 1.99 7.02
N LEU A 382 -11.08 3.26 7.30
CA LEU A 382 -12.43 3.77 7.08
C LEU A 382 -12.74 3.92 5.58
N ARG A 383 -13.84 3.30 5.12
CA ARG A 383 -14.30 3.38 3.73
C ARG A 383 -14.45 4.83 3.26
N GLN A 384 -13.75 5.16 2.18
CA GLN A 384 -13.86 6.40 1.44
C GLN A 384 -14.70 6.22 0.17
N PRO A 385 -15.06 7.32 -0.54
CA PRO A 385 -15.83 7.23 -1.77
C PRO A 385 -15.18 6.28 -2.77
N GLN A 386 -15.97 5.32 -3.25
CA GLN A 386 -15.52 4.28 -4.16
C GLN A 386 -15.29 4.84 -5.56
N LEU A 387 -14.32 4.28 -6.28
CA LEU A 387 -14.02 4.66 -7.66
C LEU A 387 -15.21 4.38 -8.59
N LEU A 388 -15.88 3.23 -8.42
CA LEU A 388 -17.05 2.82 -9.20
C LEU A 388 -18.31 3.62 -8.79
N GLY A 389 -18.30 4.91 -9.08
CA GLY A 389 -19.41 5.84 -8.87
C GLY A 389 -19.62 6.75 -10.08
N ASP A 390 -20.66 7.59 -10.01
CA ASP A 390 -20.90 8.60 -11.03
C ASP A 390 -20.15 9.91 -10.73
N TRP A 391 -18.98 10.04 -11.34
CA TRP A 391 -18.14 11.25 -11.27
C TRP A 391 -18.30 12.17 -12.48
N THR A 392 -19.30 11.95 -13.35
CA THR A 392 -19.45 12.74 -14.58
C THR A 392 -19.70 14.23 -14.33
N HIS A 393 -20.25 14.57 -13.16
CA HIS A 393 -20.44 15.94 -12.69
C HIS A 393 -19.12 16.70 -12.41
N LEU A 394 -18.00 16.00 -12.26
CA LEU A 394 -16.66 16.60 -12.11
C LEU A 394 -15.94 16.76 -13.46
N MET A 395 -16.43 16.12 -14.52
CA MET A 395 -15.81 16.15 -15.85
C MET A 395 -16.22 17.41 -16.64
N PRO A 396 -15.37 17.92 -17.54
CA PRO A 396 -15.73 19.05 -18.39
C PRO A 396 -17.03 18.82 -19.16
N GLU A 397 -17.86 19.87 -19.28
CA GLU A 397 -19.11 19.79 -20.06
C GLU A 397 -18.83 19.65 -21.56
N ARG A 398 -17.71 20.23 -22.01
CA ARG A 398 -17.27 20.19 -23.39
C ARG A 398 -15.77 19.85 -23.46
N PRO A 399 -15.37 19.08 -24.50
CA PRO A 399 -16.27 18.41 -25.45
C PRO A 399 -16.94 17.18 -24.81
N ALA A 400 -18.13 16.80 -25.30
CA ALA A 400 -18.94 15.71 -24.74
C ALA A 400 -18.20 14.36 -24.67
N ALA A 401 -17.17 14.19 -25.51
CA ALA A 401 -16.27 13.04 -25.49
C ALA A 401 -15.64 12.81 -24.10
N ALA A 402 -15.33 13.86 -23.34
CA ALA A 402 -14.72 13.73 -22.00
C ALA A 402 -15.63 12.97 -21.02
N ARG A 403 -16.93 13.30 -20.98
CA ARG A 403 -17.93 12.59 -20.16
C ARG A 403 -18.19 11.18 -20.67
N HIS A 404 -18.19 10.99 -21.99
CA HIS A 404 -18.35 9.65 -22.58
C HIS A 404 -17.22 8.70 -22.16
N LEU A 405 -15.97 9.18 -22.19
CA LEU A 405 -14.80 8.38 -21.78
C LEU A 405 -14.88 7.92 -20.32
N HIS A 406 -15.42 8.73 -19.41
CA HIS A 406 -15.65 8.30 -18.03
C HIS A 406 -16.61 7.10 -17.97
N GLY A 407 -17.72 7.14 -18.71
CA GLY A 407 -18.64 6.02 -18.82
C GLY A 407 -17.99 4.75 -19.39
N VAL A 408 -17.09 4.91 -20.37
CA VAL A 408 -16.29 3.80 -20.91
C VAL A 408 -15.37 3.22 -19.84
N LEU A 409 -14.62 4.04 -19.10
CA LEU A 409 -13.76 3.59 -18.01
C LEU A 409 -14.55 2.80 -16.96
N MET A 410 -15.68 3.33 -16.48
CA MET A 410 -16.51 2.66 -15.47
C MET A 410 -16.99 1.29 -15.96
N LYS A 411 -17.45 1.20 -17.21
CA LYS A 411 -17.87 -0.07 -17.81
C LYS A 411 -16.71 -1.07 -17.92
N THR A 412 -15.53 -0.60 -18.32
CA THR A 412 -14.33 -1.44 -18.41
C THR A 412 -13.92 -1.98 -17.04
N LEU A 413 -13.87 -1.12 -16.02
CA LEU A 413 -13.54 -1.52 -14.65
C LEU A 413 -14.58 -2.49 -14.05
N GLN A 414 -15.86 -2.31 -14.34
CA GLN A 414 -16.90 -3.27 -13.98
C GLN A 414 -16.71 -4.63 -14.67
N GLY A 415 -16.29 -4.64 -15.95
CA GLY A 415 -15.94 -5.86 -16.67
C GLY A 415 -14.76 -6.59 -16.02
N ILE A 416 -13.69 -5.86 -15.71
CA ILE A 416 -12.51 -6.40 -15.00
C ILE A 416 -12.92 -6.98 -13.63
N SER A 417 -13.76 -6.27 -12.88
CA SER A 417 -14.30 -6.75 -11.59
C SER A 417 -15.04 -8.08 -11.74
N ALA A 418 -15.91 -8.20 -12.74
CA ALA A 418 -16.66 -9.44 -13.02
C ALA A 418 -15.73 -10.61 -13.41
N GLU A 419 -14.65 -10.35 -14.16
CA GLU A 419 -13.66 -11.37 -14.49
C GLU A 419 -12.88 -11.85 -13.26
N ILE A 420 -12.49 -10.93 -12.37
CA ILE A 420 -11.82 -11.26 -11.11
C ILE A 420 -12.76 -12.07 -10.20
N ASP A 421 -14.03 -11.67 -10.10
CA ASP A 421 -15.04 -12.40 -9.33
C ASP A 421 -15.23 -13.83 -9.89
N ALA A 422 -15.23 -14.00 -11.22
CA ALA A 422 -15.29 -15.32 -11.87
C ALA A 422 -14.06 -16.17 -11.57
N ARG A 423 -12.85 -15.58 -11.59
CA ARG A 423 -11.61 -16.28 -11.17
C ARG A 423 -11.69 -16.68 -9.70
N ASN A 424 -12.14 -15.78 -8.83
CA ASN A 424 -12.29 -16.00 -7.39
C ASN A 424 -13.33 -17.08 -7.06
N ALA A 425 -14.43 -17.19 -7.82
CA ALA A 425 -15.44 -18.24 -7.63
C ALA A 425 -14.90 -19.66 -7.87
N SER A 426 -13.81 -19.79 -8.63
CA SER A 426 -13.14 -21.07 -8.88
C SER A 426 -11.97 -21.38 -7.92
N ALA A 427 -11.66 -20.47 -7.00
CA ALA A 427 -10.56 -20.65 -6.05
C ALA A 427 -10.97 -21.57 -4.87
N PRO A 428 -10.08 -22.46 -4.37
CA PRO A 428 -8.72 -22.69 -4.83
C PRO A 428 -8.65 -23.58 -6.09
N CYS A 429 -7.78 -23.21 -7.04
CA CYS A 429 -7.46 -23.99 -8.25
C CYS A 429 -5.99 -23.81 -8.67
N ALA A 430 -5.56 -24.55 -9.70
CA ALA A 430 -4.16 -24.57 -10.16
C ALA A 430 -3.58 -23.19 -10.51
N THR A 431 -4.43 -22.25 -10.94
CA THR A 431 -4.02 -20.88 -11.32
C THR A 431 -4.48 -19.83 -10.32
N ARG A 432 -5.12 -20.20 -9.21
CA ARG A 432 -5.56 -19.29 -8.15
C ARG A 432 -5.70 -20.02 -6.81
N ARG A 433 -4.68 -19.92 -5.97
CA ARG A 433 -4.58 -20.69 -4.72
C ARG A 433 -5.51 -20.20 -3.60
N ARG A 434 -5.96 -18.95 -3.66
CA ARG A 434 -6.96 -18.38 -2.75
C ARG A 434 -7.76 -17.30 -3.47
N ARG A 435 -8.89 -16.93 -2.89
CA ARG A 435 -9.61 -15.71 -3.28
C ARG A 435 -8.70 -14.50 -3.00
N VAL A 436 -8.55 -13.63 -3.99
CA VAL A 436 -7.79 -12.37 -3.87
C VAL A 436 -8.59 -11.25 -4.50
N ASP A 437 -8.84 -10.19 -3.73
CA ASP A 437 -9.61 -9.02 -4.16
C ASP A 437 -8.78 -7.73 -4.18
N SER A 438 -7.48 -7.77 -3.89
CA SER A 438 -6.62 -6.57 -3.80
C SER A 438 -6.58 -5.70 -5.07
N PHE A 439 -6.87 -6.27 -6.24
CA PHE A 439 -6.95 -5.55 -7.52
C PHE A 439 -8.35 -5.57 -8.14
N ASN A 440 -9.38 -5.89 -7.36
CA ASN A 440 -10.76 -5.94 -7.84
C ASN A 440 -11.39 -4.52 -7.81
N PRO A 441 -11.76 -3.92 -8.95
CA PRO A 441 -12.22 -2.52 -8.98
C PRO A 441 -13.40 -2.17 -8.07
N ARG A 442 -14.21 -3.17 -7.67
CA ARG A 442 -15.31 -2.97 -6.70
C ARG A 442 -14.85 -2.65 -5.28
N THR A 443 -13.57 -2.84 -4.95
CA THR A 443 -13.02 -2.50 -3.64
C THR A 443 -12.33 -1.15 -3.63
N PHE A 444 -12.03 -0.58 -4.80
CA PHE A 444 -11.19 0.59 -4.93
C PHE A 444 -11.87 1.84 -4.41
N GLU A 445 -11.20 2.51 -3.49
CA GLU A 445 -11.43 3.93 -3.24
C GLU A 445 -10.99 4.76 -4.45
N CYS A 446 -11.60 5.94 -4.62
CA CYS A 446 -11.29 6.83 -5.74
C CYS A 446 -9.92 7.49 -5.64
N SER A 447 -9.32 7.52 -4.45
CA SER A 447 -8.04 8.17 -4.16
C SER A 447 -7.49 7.73 -2.80
N VAL A 448 -6.23 8.08 -2.54
CA VAL A 448 -5.64 8.01 -1.19
C VAL A 448 -6.35 9.03 -0.29
N SER A 449 -7.21 8.54 0.60
CA SER A 449 -8.14 9.38 1.36
C SER A 449 -8.39 8.95 2.80
N ALA A 450 -7.79 7.84 3.27
CA ALA A 450 -7.85 7.33 4.64
C ALA A 450 -6.45 6.92 5.15
#